data_AF-A0A7S4PXN8-F1
#
_entry.id   AF-A0A7S4PXN8-F1
#
_cell.length_a   1.000
_cell.length_b   1.000
_cell.length_c   1.000
_cell.angle_alpha   90.00
_cell.angle_beta   90.00
_cell.angle_gamma   90.00
#
_symmetry.space_group_name_H-M   'P 1'
#
loop_
_entity.id
_entity.type
_entity.pdbx_description
1 polymer ?
#
loop_
_entity_poly.entity_id
_entity_poly.type
_entity_poly.pdbx_seq_one_letter_code
_entity_poly.pdbx_strand_id
1 'polypeptide(L)'
;MHEAALAPPGACLTSAAQEGAGGCPCYRHLNSGWAMGPVGALRDVYSGAESYSDQLHATRYMLEHPERVTLDYAAQLVLNMAELKLSEVLDVDAGVVRNRVTGLVQCFLHGNGPSGKNAWRQLLMTLHDHHNR
;
A
#
# COMPACT_ATOMS: atom_id res chain seq x y z
N MET A 1 -9.32 -19.16 30.09
CA MET A 1 -8.56 -18.96 28.85
C MET A 1 -9.54 -19.11 27.69
N HIS A 2 -9.90 -18.00 27.05
CA HIS A 2 -10.72 -18.01 25.83
C HIS A 2 -9.84 -17.43 24.72
N GLU A 3 -9.47 -18.29 23.78
CA GLU A 3 -8.90 -17.88 22.50
C GLU A 3 -9.96 -17.08 21.74
N ALA A 4 -9.67 -15.80 21.49
CA ALA A 4 -10.42 -15.05 20.49
C ALA A 4 -9.94 -15.54 19.12
N ALA A 5 -10.79 -16.27 18.41
CA ALA A 5 -10.53 -16.65 17.02
C ALA A 5 -10.37 -15.38 16.17
N LEU A 6 -9.18 -15.17 15.63
CA LEU A 6 -8.92 -14.14 14.63
C LEU A 6 -9.70 -14.52 13.35
N ALA A 7 -10.57 -13.62 12.89
CA ALA A 7 -11.24 -13.78 11.61
C ALA A 7 -10.19 -13.89 10.48
N PRO A 8 -10.42 -14.72 9.46
CA PRO A 8 -9.48 -14.85 8.34
C PRO A 8 -9.33 -13.51 7.61
N PRO A 9 -8.12 -13.18 7.13
CA PRO A 9 -7.91 -11.98 6.33
C PRO A 9 -8.80 -12.03 5.09
N GLY A 10 -9.73 -11.07 4.96
CA GLY A 10 -10.68 -10.99 3.85
C GLY A 10 -12.15 -11.30 4.19
N ALA A 11 -12.46 -11.78 5.40
CA ALA A 11 -13.85 -11.94 5.80
C ALA A 11 -14.49 -10.60 6.18
N CYS A 12 -15.24 -10.01 5.25
CA CYS A 12 -16.30 -9.07 5.61
C CYS A 12 -17.37 -9.88 6.36
N LEU A 13 -17.48 -9.70 7.67
CA LEU A 13 -18.57 -10.30 8.45
C LEU A 13 -19.88 -9.76 7.90
N THR A 14 -20.60 -10.58 7.13
CA THR A 14 -21.93 -10.27 6.63
C THR A 14 -22.93 -10.32 7.78
N SER A 15 -22.92 -9.29 8.63
CA SER A 15 -24.12 -8.97 9.40
C SER A 15 -24.89 -7.92 8.59
N ALA A 16 -26.11 -8.25 8.21
CA ALA A 16 -26.99 -7.48 7.32
C ALA A 16 -27.52 -6.18 7.96
N ALA A 17 -26.66 -5.41 8.66
CA ALA A 17 -27.07 -4.28 9.48
C ALA A 17 -26.24 -3.00 9.24
N GLN A 18 -25.67 -2.81 8.05
CA GLN A 18 -24.94 -1.58 7.74
C GLN A 18 -25.11 -1.11 6.28
N GLU A 19 -26.36 -0.86 5.91
CA GLU A 19 -26.68 0.11 4.86
C GLU A 19 -26.55 1.54 5.44
N GLY A 20 -25.31 2.00 5.54
CA GLY A 20 -24.99 3.35 5.99
C GLY A 20 -23.52 3.63 5.75
N ALA A 21 -23.22 4.57 4.85
CA ALA A 21 -21.91 5.14 4.47
C ALA A 21 -20.68 4.73 5.32
N GLY A 22 -20.28 3.47 5.20
CA GLY A 22 -19.32 2.86 6.13
C GLY A 22 -19.20 1.36 5.91
N GLY A 23 -19.32 0.90 4.66
CA GLY A 23 -19.03 -0.49 4.32
C GLY A 23 -17.60 -0.83 4.76
N CYS A 24 -17.44 -2.00 5.38
CA CYS A 24 -16.14 -2.58 5.71
C CYS A 24 -15.18 -2.33 4.52
N PRO A 25 -13.97 -1.80 4.71
CA PRO A 25 -13.09 -1.49 3.59
C PRO A 25 -12.70 -2.79 2.87
N CYS A 26 -13.52 -3.18 1.89
CA CYS A 26 -13.22 -4.21 0.91
C CYS A 26 -11.91 -3.85 0.22
N TYR A 27 -11.21 -4.87 -0.29
CA TYR A 27 -9.93 -4.75 -1.01
C TYR A 27 -9.79 -3.41 -1.73
N ARG A 28 -8.93 -2.55 -1.20
CA ARG A 28 -8.48 -1.37 -1.92
C ARG A 28 -7.61 -1.85 -3.07
N HIS A 29 -7.56 -1.10 -4.16
CA HIS A 29 -6.87 -1.54 -5.36
C HIS A 29 -5.40 -1.87 -5.07
N LEU A 30 -4.94 -3.04 -5.54
CA LEU A 30 -3.54 -3.44 -5.46
C LEU A 30 -2.66 -2.45 -6.24
N ASN A 31 -1.42 -2.23 -5.81
CA ASN A 31 -0.38 -1.62 -6.62
C ASN A 31 0.78 -2.63 -6.79
N SER A 32 1.10 -2.99 -8.02
CA SER A 32 2.08 -4.04 -8.33
C SER A 32 3.52 -3.55 -8.38
N GLY A 33 3.76 -2.24 -8.31
CA GLY A 33 5.10 -1.67 -8.37
C GLY A 33 5.92 -1.85 -7.09
N TRP A 34 5.30 -2.40 -6.03
CA TRP A 34 6.01 -2.87 -4.85
C TRP A 34 5.31 -4.09 -4.26
N ALA A 35 6.09 -5.12 -3.93
CA ALA A 35 5.63 -6.31 -3.23
C ALA A 35 6.74 -6.86 -2.33
N MET A 36 6.34 -7.59 -1.29
CA MET A 36 7.26 -8.28 -0.38
C MET A 36 6.69 -9.65 -0.01
N GLY A 37 7.56 -10.64 0.06
CA GLY A 37 7.21 -11.99 0.49
C GLY A 37 8.32 -13.00 0.17
N PRO A 38 8.14 -14.27 0.54
CA PRO A 38 9.04 -15.33 0.14
C PRO A 38 9.15 -15.42 -1.40
N VAL A 39 10.35 -15.66 -1.91
CA VAL A 39 10.63 -15.67 -3.35
C VAL A 39 9.70 -16.62 -4.12
N GLY A 40 9.42 -17.81 -3.57
CA GLY A 40 8.50 -18.76 -4.19
C GLY A 40 7.07 -18.22 -4.32
N ALA A 41 6.58 -17.51 -3.31
CA ALA A 41 5.25 -16.90 -3.34
C ALA A 41 5.20 -15.72 -4.33
N LEU A 42 6.24 -14.88 -4.36
CA LEU A 42 6.33 -13.79 -5.34
C LEU A 42 6.40 -14.33 -6.77
N ARG A 43 7.14 -15.42 -6.99
CA ARG A 43 7.18 -16.08 -8.30
C ARG A 43 5.78 -16.51 -8.74
N ASP A 44 4.98 -17.10 -7.85
CA ASP A 44 3.62 -17.52 -8.19
C ASP A 44 2.72 -16.32 -8.54
N VAL A 45 2.88 -15.18 -7.84
CA VAL A 45 2.10 -13.95 -8.10
C VAL A 45 2.44 -13.34 -9.46
N TYR A 46 3.71 -13.39 -9.88
CA TYR A 46 4.19 -12.71 -11.08
C TYR A 46 4.49 -13.66 -12.26
N SER A 47 4.25 -14.96 -12.13
CA SER A 47 4.49 -15.93 -13.19
C SER A 47 3.55 -15.68 -14.37
N GLY A 48 4.10 -15.22 -15.50
CA GLY A 48 3.31 -14.85 -16.68
C GLY A 48 2.89 -13.38 -16.71
N ALA A 49 3.43 -12.53 -15.83
CA ALA A 49 3.23 -11.08 -15.89
C ALA A 49 3.85 -10.43 -17.15
N GLU A 50 4.76 -11.11 -17.84
CA GLU A 50 5.50 -10.63 -19.01
C GLU A 50 4.60 -10.25 -20.21
N SER A 51 3.35 -10.73 -20.23
CA SER A 51 2.54 -10.69 -21.44
C SER A 51 1.77 -9.38 -21.67
N TYR A 52 1.47 -8.57 -20.64
CA TYR A 52 0.58 -7.41 -20.84
C TYR A 52 0.67 -6.31 -19.77
N SER A 53 0.59 -6.67 -18.49
CA SER A 53 0.63 -5.73 -17.37
C SER A 53 0.80 -6.50 -16.07
N ASP A 54 1.91 -6.24 -15.37
CA ASP A 54 2.17 -6.69 -14.01
C ASP A 54 1.04 -6.32 -13.04
N GLN A 55 0.50 -5.11 -13.16
CA GLN A 55 -0.62 -4.62 -12.37
C GLN A 55 -1.89 -5.45 -12.57
N LEU A 56 -2.30 -5.67 -13.81
CA LEU A 56 -3.47 -6.48 -14.12
C LEU A 56 -3.27 -7.93 -13.68
N HIS A 57 -2.09 -8.49 -13.93
CA HIS A 57 -1.76 -9.86 -13.59
C HIS A 57 -1.78 -10.09 -12.06
N ALA A 58 -1.05 -9.28 -11.30
CA ALA A 58 -1.03 -9.39 -9.84
C ALA A 58 -2.39 -9.12 -9.20
N THR A 59 -3.20 -8.22 -9.78
CA THR A 59 -4.58 -7.98 -9.31
C THR A 59 -5.46 -9.20 -9.52
N ARG A 60 -5.38 -9.87 -10.69
CA ARG A 60 -6.13 -11.11 -10.95
C ARG A 60 -5.71 -12.21 -9.99
N TYR A 61 -4.41 -12.41 -9.81
CA TYR A 61 -3.88 -13.40 -8.87
C TYR A 61 -4.41 -13.16 -7.44
N MET A 62 -4.39 -11.92 -6.95
CA MET A 62 -4.92 -11.58 -5.62
C MET A 62 -6.42 -11.90 -5.49
N LEU A 63 -7.21 -11.67 -6.53
CA LEU A 63 -8.65 -11.95 -6.52
C LEU A 63 -8.95 -13.45 -6.59
N GLU A 64 -8.14 -14.21 -7.33
CA GLU A 64 -8.27 -15.67 -7.47
C GLU A 64 -7.70 -16.42 -6.25
N HIS A 65 -6.76 -15.82 -5.53
CA HIS A 65 -6.06 -16.39 -4.37
C HIS A 65 -6.04 -15.42 -3.16
N PRO A 66 -7.21 -15.03 -2.62
CA PRO A 66 -7.31 -14.03 -1.54
C PRO A 66 -6.63 -14.45 -0.23
N GLU A 67 -6.39 -15.75 -0.03
CA GLU A 67 -5.68 -16.31 1.11
C GLU A 67 -4.14 -16.21 1.00
N ARG A 68 -3.61 -15.94 -0.21
CA ARG A 68 -2.17 -15.91 -0.48
C ARG A 68 -1.60 -14.50 -0.56
N VAL A 69 -2.43 -13.51 -0.88
CA VAL A 69 -2.02 -12.13 -1.07
C VAL A 69 -2.83 -11.22 -0.16
N THR A 70 -2.13 -10.31 0.52
CA THR A 70 -2.75 -9.22 1.27
C THR A 70 -2.16 -7.89 0.85
N LEU A 71 -2.80 -6.80 1.27
CA LEU A 71 -2.35 -5.45 0.97
C LEU A 71 -1.82 -4.78 2.23
N ASP A 72 -0.87 -3.88 2.04
CA ASP A 72 -0.46 -2.93 3.07
C ASP A 72 -1.51 -1.80 3.20
N TYR A 73 -2.68 -2.13 3.76
CA TYR A 73 -3.84 -1.24 3.83
C TYR A 73 -3.58 0.07 4.59
N ALA A 74 -2.66 0.04 5.55
CA ALA A 74 -2.33 1.18 6.39
C ALA A 74 -1.07 1.92 5.89
N ALA A 75 -0.47 1.49 4.77
CA ALA A 75 0.80 2.02 4.26
C ALA A 75 1.94 1.98 5.30
N GLN A 76 2.00 0.91 6.10
CA GLN A 76 3.02 0.73 7.14
C GLN A 76 4.41 0.47 6.55
N LEU A 77 4.47 -0.19 5.39
CA LEU A 77 5.71 -0.52 4.70
C LEU A 77 5.92 0.41 3.49
N VAL A 78 4.93 0.48 2.60
CA VAL A 78 5.02 1.23 1.34
C VAL A 78 3.87 2.23 1.20
N LEU A 79 4.23 3.48 0.89
CA LEU A 79 3.26 4.52 0.53
C LEU A 79 3.28 4.75 -0.98
N ASN A 80 2.18 4.40 -1.65
CA ASN A 80 1.93 4.76 -3.04
C ASN A 80 1.45 6.21 -3.10
N MET A 81 2.17 7.06 -3.85
CA MET A 81 1.98 8.52 -3.81
C MET A 81 1.05 9.07 -4.89
N ALA A 82 0.55 8.22 -5.80
CA ALA A 82 -0.45 8.66 -6.78
C ALA A 82 -1.68 9.27 -6.08
N GLU A 83 -2.07 10.45 -6.54
CA GLU A 83 -3.24 11.21 -6.06
C GLU A 83 -3.21 11.59 -4.57
N LEU A 84 -2.06 11.48 -3.90
CA LEU A 84 -1.89 11.95 -2.53
C LEU A 84 -1.38 13.40 -2.50
N LYS A 85 -1.93 14.19 -1.58
CA LYS A 85 -1.36 15.48 -1.18
C LYS A 85 -0.30 15.24 -0.11
N LEU A 86 0.98 15.22 -0.50
CA LEU A 86 2.07 14.84 0.42
C LEU A 86 2.12 15.68 1.69
N SER A 87 1.81 16.97 1.65
CA SER A 87 1.81 17.85 2.83
C SER A 87 0.81 17.42 3.90
N GLU A 88 -0.24 16.68 3.54
CA GLU A 88 -1.26 16.18 4.47
C GLU A 88 -0.88 14.80 5.04
N VAL A 89 -0.04 14.03 4.35
CA VAL A 89 0.24 12.62 4.66
C VAL A 89 1.66 12.41 5.18
N LEU A 90 2.62 13.24 4.76
CA LEU A 90 4.03 13.12 5.11
C LEU A 90 4.52 14.35 5.88
N ASP A 91 5.42 14.07 6.82
CA ASP A 91 6.25 15.05 7.52
C ASP A 91 7.71 14.73 7.20
N VAL A 92 8.49 15.76 6.89
CA VAL A 92 9.92 15.62 6.58
C VAL A 92 10.70 16.47 7.55
N ASP A 93 11.50 15.82 8.39
CA ASP A 93 12.31 16.49 9.39
C ASP A 93 13.67 15.81 9.52
N ALA A 94 14.74 16.59 9.56
CA ALA A 94 16.13 16.12 9.64
C ALA A 94 16.46 14.92 8.71
N GLY A 95 15.92 14.91 7.49
CA GLY A 95 16.11 13.83 6.52
C GLY A 95 15.27 12.56 6.76
N VAL A 96 14.42 12.55 7.78
CA VAL A 96 13.48 11.47 8.10
C VAL A 96 12.11 11.80 7.51
N VAL A 97 11.54 10.85 6.77
CA VAL A 97 10.17 10.96 6.24
C VAL A 97 9.23 10.16 7.14
N ARG A 98 8.29 10.85 7.80
CA ARG A 98 7.29 10.26 8.69
C ARG A 98 5.90 10.31 8.06
N ASN A 99 5.17 9.22 8.12
CA ASN A 99 3.77 9.16 7.73
C ASN A 99 2.91 9.72 8.89
N ARG A 100 2.23 10.85 8.65
CA ARG A 100 1.39 11.53 9.65
C ARG A 100 0.17 10.72 10.05
N VAL A 101 -0.32 9.84 9.17
CA VAL A 101 -1.52 9.03 9.41
C VAL A 101 -1.22 7.88 10.38
N THR A 102 -0.06 7.23 10.23
CA THR A 102 0.34 6.11 11.08
C THR A 102 1.26 6.51 12.24
N GLY A 103 1.89 7.69 12.16
CA GLY A 103 2.94 8.15 13.08
C GLY A 103 4.30 7.46 12.87
N LEU A 104 4.41 6.54 11.92
CA LEU A 104 5.60 5.73 11.66
C LEU A 104 6.55 6.40 10.68
N VAL A 105 7.84 6.09 10.77
CA VAL A 105 8.80 6.42 9.72
C VAL A 105 8.46 5.59 8.48
N GLN A 106 8.39 6.23 7.31
CA GLN A 106 8.05 5.54 6.08
C GLN A 106 9.27 4.77 5.56
N CYS A 107 9.15 3.45 5.40
CA CYS A 107 10.24 2.60 4.91
C CYS A 107 10.46 2.75 3.40
N PHE A 108 9.37 2.69 2.63
CA PHE A 108 9.40 2.81 1.17
C PHE A 108 8.35 3.80 0.68
N LEU A 109 8.72 4.55 -0.36
CA LEU A 109 7.88 5.52 -1.03
C LEU A 109 7.86 5.17 -2.52
N HIS A 110 6.67 5.09 -3.10
CA HIS A 110 6.51 4.77 -4.51
C HIS A 110 5.85 5.94 -5.23
N GLY A 111 6.63 6.68 -6.01
CA GLY A 111 6.16 7.78 -6.86
C GLY A 111 5.42 7.31 -8.11
N ASN A 112 4.36 6.53 -7.95
CA ASN A 112 3.58 5.97 -9.05
C ASN A 112 2.64 6.99 -9.71
N GLY A 113 2.37 6.79 -11.00
CA GLY A 113 1.52 7.69 -11.78
C GLY A 113 2.10 9.10 -12.00
N PRO A 114 1.43 9.97 -12.78
CA PRO A 114 1.91 11.33 -13.03
C PRO A 114 2.02 12.19 -11.77
N SER A 115 0.99 12.16 -10.92
CA SER A 115 0.94 12.89 -9.64
C SER A 115 2.01 12.41 -8.67
N GLY A 116 2.17 11.10 -8.49
CA GLY A 116 3.21 10.53 -7.62
C GLY A 116 4.64 10.80 -8.12
N LYS A 117 4.88 10.83 -9.43
CA LYS A 117 6.18 11.24 -9.99
C LYS A 117 6.51 12.70 -9.67
N ASN A 118 5.51 13.59 -9.76
CA ASN A 118 5.70 15.00 -9.40
C ASN A 118 5.94 15.17 -7.90
N ALA A 119 5.16 14.46 -7.08
CA ALA A 119 5.30 14.41 -5.63
C ALA A 119 6.69 13.91 -5.20
N TRP A 120 7.24 12.90 -5.88
CA TRP A 120 8.59 12.40 -5.64
C TRP A 120 9.66 13.47 -5.88
N ARG A 121 9.56 14.23 -6.98
CA ARG A 121 10.51 15.32 -7.25
C ARG A 121 10.46 16.40 -6.17
N GLN A 122 9.27 16.77 -5.71
CA GLN A 122 9.10 17.74 -4.62
C GLN A 122 9.73 17.24 -3.32
N LEU A 123 9.49 15.97 -2.98
CA LEU A 123 10.08 15.37 -1.78
C LEU A 123 11.61 15.36 -1.82
N LEU A 124 12.21 15.03 -2.96
CA LEU A 124 13.67 15.07 -3.13
C LEU A 124 14.25 16.47 -2.93
N MET A 125 13.57 17.51 -3.43
CA MET A 125 13.97 18.91 -3.19
C MET A 125 13.91 19.25 -1.69
N THR A 126 12.82 18.89 -1.01
CA THR A 126 12.68 19.09 0.44
C THR A 126 13.77 18.38 1.23
N LEU A 127 14.06 17.11 0.92
CA LEU A 127 15.12 16.34 1.59
C LEU A 127 16.50 16.96 1.37
N HIS A 128 16.79 17.46 0.17
CA HIS A 128 18.04 18.17 -0.12
C HIS A 128 18.18 19.44 0.73
N ASP A 129 17.12 20.23 0.84
CA ASP A 129 17.11 21.46 1.63
C ASP A 129 17.24 21.21 3.15
N HIS A 130 16.81 20.05 3.64
CA HIS A 130 16.99 19.66 5.04
C HIS A 130 18.40 19.13 5.33
N HIS A 131 19.09 18.56 4.34
CA HIS A 131 20.47 18.09 4.51
C HIS A 131 21.49 19.25 4.54
N ASN A 132 21.19 20.34 3.84
CA ASN A 132 22.08 21.51 3.74
C ASN A 132 21.84 22.59 4.81
N ARG A 133 21.04 22.29 5.84
CA ARG A 133 20.77 23.17 6.99
C ARG A 133 21.44 22.61 8.24
#